data_AF-F2SQW4-F1
#
_entry.id   AF-F2SQW4-F1
#
_cell.length_a   1.000
_cell.length_b   1.000
_cell.length_c   1.000
_cell.angle_alpha   90.00
_cell.angle_beta   90.00
_cell.angle_gamma   90.00
#
_symmetry.space_group_name_H-M   'P 1'
#
loop_
_entity.id
_entity.type
_entity.pdbx_description
1 polymer ?
#
loop_
_entity_poly.entity_id
_entity_poly.type
_entity_poly.pdbx_seq_one_letter_code
_entity_poly.pdbx_strand_id
1 'polypeptide(L)'
;MLALRPATAKERDQRLEDQPEPDQENASQSQSWVSSAHTPISVSMNILPCRIHHDGPVEVSKRYWNPVRDGGSDNKQLVSTAYFRGRKLRGRSVPLPDGYHGVVVTKLPKDESVTKRVAGYESEDEEDNEEPLSQLESVGRFSAFTVWEHEKLPTDDDLYVRSMEEWVSFAHSIHDDRAGPAQLKN
;
A
#
# COMPACT_ATOMS: atom_id res chain seq x y z
N MET A 1 -1.62 -7.89 -5.33
CA MET A 1 -2.90 -7.17 -5.56
C MET A 1 -2.83 -5.86 -4.80
N LEU A 2 -3.44 -4.77 -5.28
CA LEU A 2 -3.59 -3.55 -4.47
C LEU A 2 -4.85 -3.67 -3.62
N ALA A 3 -4.80 -3.17 -2.39
CA ALA A 3 -5.96 -2.95 -1.55
C ALA A 3 -5.87 -1.56 -0.92
N LEU A 4 -6.94 -0.78 -1.03
CA LEU A 4 -7.12 0.45 -0.26
C LEU A 4 -7.90 0.09 1.01
N ARG A 5 -7.56 0.72 2.14
CA ARG A 5 -8.33 0.61 3.39
C ARG A 5 -8.54 2.00 4.01
N PRO A 6 -9.68 2.29 4.66
CA PRO A 6 -9.80 3.43 5.55
C PRO A 6 -8.92 3.21 6.80
N ALA A 7 -8.51 4.28 7.46
CA ALA A 7 -7.71 4.23 8.68
C ALA A 7 -8.53 4.70 9.90
N THR A 8 -8.44 3.96 11.01
CA THR A 8 -8.94 4.39 12.32
C THR A 8 -7.78 4.93 13.17
N ALA A 9 -8.03 6.03 13.89
CA ALA A 9 -7.00 6.72 14.67
C ALA A 9 -7.17 6.48 16.18
N LYS A 10 -6.04 6.35 16.90
CA LYS A 10 -5.92 6.64 18.33
C LYS A 10 -4.45 6.83 18.73
N GLU A 11 -4.25 7.60 19.79
CA GLU A 11 -3.00 8.25 20.19
C GLU A 11 -2.81 8.11 21.71
N ARG A 12 -1.55 8.00 22.19
CA ARG A 12 -1.13 8.23 23.60
C ARG A 12 0.41 8.16 23.77
N ASP A 13 0.89 8.79 24.84
CA ASP A 13 2.30 9.01 25.25
C ASP A 13 2.35 8.85 26.81
N GLN A 14 3.45 8.86 27.59
CA GLN A 14 4.84 9.33 27.41
C GLN A 14 5.79 8.66 28.45
N ARG A 15 7.11 8.78 28.23
CA ARG A 15 8.22 8.67 29.23
C ARG A 15 8.60 7.24 29.68
N LEU A 16 9.86 6.77 29.74
CA LEU A 16 11.17 7.35 30.14
C LEU A 16 11.26 7.67 31.65
N GLU A 17 12.43 7.62 32.32
CA GLU A 17 13.82 7.28 31.90
C GLU A 17 14.14 5.75 32.16
N ASP A 18 15.30 5.12 32.45
CA ASP A 18 16.75 5.40 32.72
C ASP A 18 17.62 4.07 32.59
N GLN A 19 18.93 3.98 32.92
CA GLN A 19 19.82 2.77 32.80
C GLN A 19 20.89 2.58 33.93
N PRO A 20 21.48 1.38 34.19
CA PRO A 20 22.83 1.05 33.62
C PRO A 20 23.20 -0.46 33.39
N GLU A 21 24.32 -0.67 32.68
CA GLU A 21 25.15 -1.91 32.47
C GLU A 21 26.01 -2.27 33.72
N PRO A 22 26.74 -3.43 33.85
CA PRO A 22 27.42 -4.17 32.77
C PRO A 22 27.63 -5.71 32.83
N ASP A 23 28.30 -6.20 31.77
CA ASP A 23 29.25 -7.33 31.68
C ASP A 23 28.77 -8.81 31.54
N GLN A 24 28.73 -9.21 30.25
CA GLN A 24 29.36 -10.40 29.64
C GLN A 24 28.86 -11.86 29.87
N GLU A 25 28.72 -12.54 28.71
CA GLU A 25 28.96 -13.96 28.43
C GLU A 25 28.09 -15.06 29.08
N ASN A 26 27.00 -15.42 28.41
CA ASN A 26 26.89 -16.77 27.83
C ASN A 26 25.93 -16.80 26.61
N ALA A 27 26.23 -17.58 25.59
CA ALA A 27 25.38 -17.78 24.42
C ALA A 27 24.60 -19.10 24.56
N SER A 28 23.29 -19.03 24.84
CA SER A 28 22.39 -20.18 24.75
C SER A 28 20.97 -19.75 24.41
N GLN A 29 20.25 -20.63 23.72
CA GLN A 29 19.03 -20.32 22.99
C GLN A 29 17.83 -20.14 23.93
N SER A 30 17.10 -19.03 23.77
CA SER A 30 15.75 -18.83 24.28
C SER A 30 14.94 -18.04 23.25
N GLN A 31 13.79 -18.56 22.84
CA GLN A 31 12.93 -17.91 21.85
C GLN A 31 12.16 -16.76 22.49
N SER A 32 12.40 -15.52 22.06
CA SER A 32 11.46 -14.42 22.28
C SER A 32 10.42 -14.41 21.16
N TRP A 33 9.15 -14.66 21.50
CA TRP A 33 8.03 -14.49 20.57
C TRP A 33 7.83 -12.99 20.33
N VAL A 34 8.53 -12.44 19.33
CA VAL A 34 8.34 -11.06 18.91
C VAL A 34 7.00 -10.96 18.20
N SER A 35 5.97 -10.54 18.93
CA SER A 35 4.69 -10.09 18.37
C SER A 35 4.91 -8.84 17.54
N SER A 36 5.43 -9.01 16.32
CA SER A 36 5.77 -7.91 15.42
C SER A 36 4.49 -7.25 14.92
N ALA A 37 4.04 -6.23 15.65
CA ALA A 37 3.21 -5.18 15.11
C ALA A 37 4.06 -4.39 14.10
N HIS A 38 4.27 -4.97 12.91
CA HIS A 38 5.04 -4.37 11.83
C HIS A 38 4.40 -3.02 11.47
N THR A 39 5.00 -1.93 11.95
CA THR A 39 4.63 -0.57 11.52
C THR A 39 4.97 -0.47 10.03
N PRO A 40 3.97 -0.43 9.13
CA PRO A 40 4.19 -0.69 7.72
C PRO A 40 4.97 0.44 7.06
N ILE A 41 6.07 0.08 6.41
CA ILE A 41 7.08 1.00 5.87
C ILE A 41 6.46 1.89 4.77
N SER A 42 6.81 3.18 4.76
CA SER A 42 6.41 4.10 3.70
C SER A 42 7.18 3.80 2.40
N VAL A 43 6.47 3.49 1.30
CA VAL A 43 7.06 3.06 0.02
C VAL A 43 6.69 3.98 -1.14
N SER A 44 7.59 4.09 -2.13
CA SER A 44 7.39 4.91 -3.33
C SER A 44 6.87 4.07 -4.50
N MET A 45 5.58 4.20 -4.79
CA MET A 45 4.92 3.45 -5.87
C MET A 45 5.14 4.11 -7.24
N ASN A 46 5.46 3.29 -8.24
CA ASN A 46 5.78 3.72 -9.61
C ASN A 46 5.08 2.80 -10.63
N ILE A 47 4.35 3.38 -11.57
CA ILE A 47 3.71 2.67 -12.70
C ILE A 47 4.49 3.01 -13.96
N LEU A 48 5.16 2.03 -14.56
CA LEU A 48 6.01 2.21 -15.74
C LEU A 48 5.26 1.88 -17.04
N PRO A 49 5.56 2.55 -18.17
CA PRO A 49 4.90 2.31 -19.46
C PRO A 49 5.47 1.08 -20.19
N CYS A 50 5.87 0.04 -19.44
CA CYS A 50 6.49 -1.17 -19.96
C CYS A 50 6.34 -2.35 -18.98
N ARG A 51 6.14 -3.56 -19.52
CA ARG A 51 6.21 -4.79 -18.72
C ARG A 51 7.67 -5.14 -18.39
N ILE A 52 7.93 -5.44 -17.13
CA ILE A 52 9.15 -6.11 -16.68
C ILE A 52 8.80 -7.60 -16.51
N HIS A 53 9.69 -8.51 -16.91
CA HIS A 53 9.49 -9.97 -16.84
C HIS A 53 10.09 -10.62 -15.59
N HIS A 54 10.81 -9.85 -14.77
CA HIS A 54 11.41 -10.30 -13.53
C HIS A 54 10.59 -9.78 -12.34
N ASP A 55 9.89 -10.69 -11.67
CA ASP A 55 9.16 -10.42 -10.44
C ASP A 55 10.03 -10.80 -9.22
N GLY A 56 10.52 -9.81 -8.48
CA GLY A 56 11.36 -10.02 -7.29
C GLY A 56 12.15 -8.77 -6.87
N PRO A 57 12.87 -8.82 -5.72
CA PRO A 57 13.73 -7.73 -5.27
C PRO A 57 14.84 -7.41 -6.28
N VAL A 58 15.20 -6.13 -6.40
CA VAL A 58 16.31 -5.64 -7.24
C VAL A 58 17.02 -4.50 -6.52
N GLU A 59 18.35 -4.48 -6.52
CA GLU A 59 19.14 -3.36 -6.00
C GLU A 59 19.11 -2.16 -6.96
N VAL A 60 18.09 -1.32 -6.79
CA VAL A 60 17.84 -0.15 -7.63
C VAL A 60 18.77 1.01 -7.24
N SER A 61 19.99 1.02 -7.79
CA SER A 61 20.92 2.13 -7.62
C SER A 61 20.53 3.37 -8.43
N LYS A 62 20.95 4.56 -7.97
CA LYS A 62 20.73 5.87 -8.64
C LYS A 62 21.28 5.95 -10.07
N ARG A 63 22.09 4.99 -10.53
CA ARG A 63 22.54 4.86 -11.92
C ARG A 63 21.44 4.36 -12.86
N TYR A 64 20.55 3.50 -12.36
CA TYR A 64 19.53 2.82 -13.17
C TYR A 64 18.12 3.40 -12.99
N TRP A 65 17.87 4.06 -11.86
CA TRP A 65 16.62 4.76 -11.57
C TRP A 65 16.90 5.97 -10.67
N ASN A 66 16.59 7.17 -11.16
CA ASN A 66 16.72 8.40 -10.38
C ASN A 66 15.66 9.42 -10.84
N PRO A 67 14.41 9.30 -10.33
CA PRO A 67 13.39 10.33 -10.50
C PRO A 67 13.87 11.67 -9.93
N VAL A 68 14.00 12.67 -10.80
CA VAL A 68 14.25 14.07 -10.43
C VAL A 68 12.92 14.81 -10.51
N ARG A 69 12.52 15.52 -9.45
CA ARG A 69 11.34 16.40 -9.51
C ARG A 69 11.64 17.61 -10.37
N ASP A 70 10.74 17.95 -11.28
CA ASP A 70 10.83 19.17 -12.08
C ASP A 70 10.49 20.37 -11.18
N GLY A 71 11.42 21.31 -11.02
CA GLY A 71 11.27 22.46 -10.11
C GLY A 71 10.35 23.59 -10.62
N GLY A 72 9.28 23.27 -11.35
CA GLY A 72 8.34 24.27 -11.88
C GLY A 72 7.36 24.75 -10.81
N SER A 73 7.50 26.01 -10.37
CA SER A 73 6.75 26.60 -9.24
C SER A 73 5.24 26.69 -9.43
N ASP A 74 4.78 26.77 -10.68
CA ASP A 74 3.40 27.20 -10.99
C ASP A 74 2.44 26.03 -11.26
N ASN A 75 2.95 24.80 -11.38
CA ASN A 75 2.16 23.65 -11.77
C ASN A 75 1.56 22.91 -10.56
N LYS A 76 0.23 22.87 -10.49
CA LYS A 76 -0.56 22.08 -9.51
C LYS A 76 -0.21 20.58 -9.52
N GLN A 77 0.27 20.06 -10.65
CA GLN A 77 0.69 18.67 -10.81
C GLN A 77 2.17 18.52 -10.43
N LEU A 78 2.48 17.63 -9.48
CA LEU A 78 3.84 17.31 -9.08
C LEU A 78 4.52 16.43 -10.16
N VAL A 79 5.32 17.07 -11.00
CA VAL A 79 6.00 16.45 -12.14
C VAL A 79 7.39 15.90 -11.77
N SER A 80 7.81 14.82 -12.42
CA SER A 80 9.18 14.30 -12.36
C SER A 80 9.69 13.82 -13.71
N THR A 81 11.01 13.76 -13.86
CA THR A 81 11.71 13.19 -15.01
C THR A 81 12.61 12.04 -14.56
N ALA A 82 12.60 10.94 -15.30
CA ALA A 82 13.49 9.79 -15.08
C ALA A 82 13.98 9.24 -16.41
N TYR A 83 14.95 8.32 -16.37
CA TYR A 83 15.40 7.56 -17.52
C TYR A 83 15.40 6.08 -17.17
N PHE A 84 14.82 5.24 -18.03
CA PHE A 84 14.78 3.79 -17.85
C PHE A 84 15.20 3.11 -19.15
N ARG A 85 16.21 2.23 -19.07
CA ARG A 85 16.81 1.55 -20.24
C ARG A 85 17.17 2.52 -21.40
N GLY A 86 17.64 3.72 -21.05
CA GLY A 86 18.01 4.79 -22.00
C GLY A 86 16.84 5.63 -22.54
N ARG A 87 15.58 5.27 -22.26
CA ARG A 87 14.39 6.02 -22.70
C ARG A 87 14.01 7.06 -21.65
N LYS A 88 13.72 8.29 -22.08
CA LYS A 88 13.23 9.37 -21.21
C LYS A 88 11.80 9.07 -20.78
N LEU A 89 11.55 9.10 -19.47
CA LEU A 89 10.23 9.01 -18.86
C LEU A 89 9.86 10.33 -18.21
N ARG A 90 8.57 10.68 -18.31
CA ARG A 90 7.96 11.85 -17.70
C ARG A 90 6.84 11.38 -16.80
N GLY A 91 6.86 11.84 -15.55
CA GLY A 91 6.05 11.28 -14.47
C GLY A 91 5.12 12.33 -13.87
N ARG A 92 3.88 11.93 -13.59
CA ARG A 92 2.90 12.67 -12.80
C ARG A 92 2.69 11.93 -11.48
N SER A 93 2.87 12.61 -10.36
CA SER A 93 2.46 12.06 -9.07
C SER A 93 0.95 12.22 -8.90
N VAL A 94 0.27 11.09 -8.66
CA VAL A 94 -1.16 11.01 -8.39
C VAL A 94 -1.34 10.73 -6.89
N PRO A 95 -1.91 11.66 -6.11
CA PRO A 95 -2.28 11.39 -4.71
C PRO A 95 -3.47 10.43 -4.67
N LEU A 96 -3.58 9.68 -3.58
CA LEU A 96 -4.81 8.94 -3.28
C LEU A 96 -5.86 9.90 -2.69
N PRO A 97 -7.17 9.66 -2.92
CA PRO A 97 -8.23 10.50 -2.36
C PRO A 97 -8.25 10.54 -0.82
N ASP A 98 -8.78 11.62 -0.25
CA ASP A 98 -8.83 11.82 1.20
C ASP A 98 -9.54 10.68 1.93
N GLY A 99 -8.97 10.26 3.07
CA GLY A 99 -9.42 9.11 3.85
C GLY A 99 -8.92 7.74 3.34
N TYR A 100 -8.42 7.65 2.11
CA TYR A 100 -7.84 6.43 1.55
C TYR A 100 -6.32 6.39 1.76
N HIS A 101 -5.78 5.17 1.84
CA HIS A 101 -4.34 4.94 1.72
C HIS A 101 -4.07 3.61 1.03
N GLY A 102 -2.93 3.53 0.34
CA GLY A 102 -2.46 2.34 -0.34
C GLY A 102 -1.74 1.41 0.61
N VAL A 103 -1.98 0.11 0.48
CA VAL A 103 -1.25 -0.95 1.18
C VAL A 103 -0.60 -1.87 0.15
N VAL A 104 0.68 -2.16 0.33
CA VAL A 104 1.38 -3.22 -0.38
C VAL A 104 1.32 -4.47 0.49
N VAL A 105 0.77 -5.56 -0.06
CA VAL A 105 0.59 -6.83 0.65
C VAL A 105 1.37 -7.97 0.00
N THR A 106 1.96 -8.83 0.84
CA THR A 106 2.50 -10.13 0.43
C THR A 106 1.56 -11.26 0.87
N LYS A 107 1.65 -12.42 0.21
CA LYS A 107 1.07 -13.66 0.76
C LYS A 107 2.03 -14.21 1.81
N LEU A 108 1.51 -14.64 2.95
CA LEU A 108 2.26 -15.49 3.87
C LEU A 108 2.55 -16.85 3.20
N PRO A 109 3.66 -17.52 3.58
CA PRO A 109 3.79 -18.95 3.34
C PRO A 109 2.57 -19.69 3.87
N LYS A 110 2.13 -20.75 3.17
CA LYS A 110 1.14 -21.67 3.75
C LYS A 110 1.80 -22.43 4.89
N ASP A 111 1.47 -22.04 6.11
CA ASP A 111 1.68 -22.87 7.28
C ASP A 111 0.48 -23.83 7.41
N GLU A 112 0.74 -25.13 7.24
CA GLU A 112 -0.26 -26.20 7.25
C GLU A 112 -1.02 -26.31 8.59
N SER A 113 -0.57 -25.62 9.65
CA SER A 113 -1.19 -25.66 10.98
C SER A 113 -2.39 -24.71 11.18
N VAL A 114 -2.64 -23.77 10.26
CA VAL A 114 -3.59 -22.66 10.51
C VAL A 114 -5.02 -22.91 10.00
N THR A 115 -5.30 -24.09 9.45
CA THR A 115 -6.59 -24.52 8.86
C THR A 115 -7.72 -24.75 9.88
N LYS A 116 -7.73 -24.08 11.06
CA LYS A 116 -8.75 -24.34 12.10
C LYS A 116 -9.03 -23.18 13.08
N ARG A 117 -9.27 -21.95 12.58
CA ARG A 117 -9.72 -20.81 13.44
C ARG A 117 -10.76 -19.84 12.83
N VAL A 118 -11.85 -20.36 12.25
CA VAL A 118 -13.18 -19.71 12.36
C VAL A 118 -14.26 -20.79 12.54
N ALA A 119 -14.43 -21.32 13.76
CA ALA A 119 -15.62 -22.12 14.09
C ALA A 119 -16.77 -21.16 14.43
N GLY A 120 -17.97 -21.35 13.87
CA GLY A 120 -19.06 -20.38 14.06
C GLY A 120 -20.48 -20.75 13.64
N TYR A 121 -20.69 -21.70 12.71
CA TYR A 121 -22.01 -22.27 12.42
C TYR A 121 -21.86 -23.73 12.01
N GLU A 122 -22.47 -24.65 12.77
CA GLU A 122 -22.61 -26.05 12.40
C GLU A 122 -23.82 -26.18 11.45
N SER A 123 -23.54 -26.31 10.15
CA SER A 123 -24.51 -26.71 9.13
C SER A 123 -24.10 -28.08 8.61
N GLU A 124 -24.66 -29.14 9.19
CA GLU A 124 -24.49 -30.52 8.71
C GLU A 124 -25.27 -30.73 7.40
N ASP A 125 -24.83 -30.12 6.28
CA ASP A 125 -25.20 -30.47 4.88
C ASP A 125 -24.53 -29.50 3.86
N GLU A 126 -23.22 -29.61 3.64
CA GLU A 126 -22.56 -29.12 2.41
C GLU A 126 -21.20 -29.84 2.19
N GLU A 127 -20.80 -30.08 0.94
CA GLU A 127 -19.54 -30.82 0.65
C GLU A 127 -18.31 -29.97 1.00
N ASP A 128 -17.42 -30.56 1.80
CA ASP A 128 -16.28 -29.90 2.48
C ASP A 128 -15.18 -29.43 1.50
N ASN A 129 -15.44 -28.31 0.85
CA ASN A 129 -14.62 -27.70 -0.20
C ASN A 129 -14.12 -26.30 0.24
N GLU A 130 -13.71 -26.17 1.50
CA GLU A 130 -13.12 -24.94 2.06
C GLU A 130 -11.84 -24.55 1.28
N GLU A 131 -11.93 -23.54 0.42
CA GLU A 131 -10.73 -23.01 -0.24
C GLU A 131 -9.73 -22.47 0.80
N PRO A 132 -8.46 -22.93 0.80
CA PRO A 132 -7.50 -22.61 1.86
C PRO A 132 -7.12 -21.12 1.87
N LEU A 133 -7.73 -20.38 2.80
CA LEU A 133 -7.64 -18.93 2.97
C LEU A 133 -6.18 -18.44 3.11
N SER A 134 -5.59 -17.93 2.03
CA SER A 134 -4.20 -17.45 2.06
C SER A 134 -4.10 -16.11 2.81
N GLN A 135 -3.43 -16.12 3.96
CA GLN A 135 -3.21 -14.91 4.76
C GLN A 135 -2.33 -13.88 4.03
N LEU A 136 -2.58 -12.60 4.29
CA LEU A 136 -1.90 -11.46 3.67
C LEU A 136 -1.29 -10.55 4.75
N GLU A 137 0.01 -10.27 4.64
CA GLU A 137 0.72 -9.30 5.50
C GLU A 137 0.95 -7.97 4.76
N SER A 138 0.82 -6.86 5.49
CA SER A 138 1.07 -5.51 5.01
C SER A 138 2.56 -5.15 5.09
N VAL A 139 3.29 -5.32 3.99
CA VAL A 139 4.74 -5.03 3.91
C VAL A 139 5.06 -3.55 3.70
N GLY A 140 4.07 -2.71 3.33
CA GLY A 140 4.28 -1.26 3.22
C GLY A 140 3.00 -0.48 2.92
N ARG A 141 3.07 0.86 3.04
CA ARG A 141 1.98 1.81 2.76
C ARG A 141 2.43 2.98 1.89
N PHE A 142 1.51 3.58 1.17
CA PHE A 142 1.74 4.76 0.34
C PHE A 142 0.50 5.68 0.32
N SER A 143 0.74 6.98 0.16
CA SER A 143 -0.31 8.02 -0.01
C SER A 143 -0.42 8.56 -1.44
N ALA A 144 0.53 8.21 -2.31
CA ALA A 144 0.58 8.61 -3.71
C ALA A 144 1.38 7.59 -4.53
N PHE A 145 1.17 7.58 -5.85
CA PHE A 145 2.01 6.85 -6.80
C PHE A 145 2.41 7.75 -7.97
N THR A 146 3.44 7.38 -8.72
CA THR A 146 3.85 8.12 -9.93
C THR A 146 3.50 7.31 -11.17
N VAL A 147 2.65 7.87 -12.05
CA VAL A 147 2.40 7.35 -13.39
C VAL A 147 3.50 7.88 -14.30
N TRP A 148 4.14 7.01 -15.09
CA TRP A 148 5.20 7.38 -16.03
C TRP A 148 4.80 7.10 -17.47
N GLU A 149 4.99 8.07 -18.37
CA GLU A 149 4.83 7.92 -19.82
C GLU A 149 6.14 8.22 -20.57
N HIS A 150 6.27 7.74 -21.80
CA HIS A 150 7.39 8.04 -22.69
C HIS A 150 7.34 9.48 -23.21
N GLU A 151 8.31 10.29 -22.78
CA GLU A 151 8.58 11.68 -23.22
C GLU A 151 7.48 12.73 -22.99
N LYS A 152 6.22 12.32 -22.79
CA LYS A 152 5.03 13.13 -22.51
C LYS A 152 4.58 12.99 -21.06
N LEU A 153 3.86 13.97 -20.52
CA LEU A 153 3.25 13.87 -19.19
C LEU A 153 1.88 13.20 -19.29
N PRO A 154 1.54 12.26 -18.38
CA PRO A 154 0.18 11.70 -18.28
C PRO A 154 -0.87 12.80 -18.09
N THR A 155 -1.80 12.88 -19.03
CA THR A 155 -2.93 13.82 -19.02
C THR A 155 -3.98 13.40 -17.99
N ASP A 156 -5.02 14.23 -17.82
CA ASP A 156 -6.15 13.90 -16.93
C ASP A 156 -6.97 12.70 -17.45
N ASP A 157 -6.90 12.40 -18.76
CA ASP A 157 -7.49 11.21 -19.39
C ASP A 157 -6.74 9.88 -19.13
N ASP A 158 -5.56 9.91 -18.48
CA ASP A 158 -4.82 8.68 -18.17
C ASP A 158 -5.64 7.74 -17.26
N LEU A 159 -5.59 6.44 -17.55
CA LEU A 159 -6.40 5.43 -16.87
C LEU A 159 -6.20 5.42 -15.35
N TYR A 160 -4.98 5.65 -14.86
CA TYR A 160 -4.69 5.63 -13.43
C TYR A 160 -4.97 6.98 -12.76
N VAL A 161 -4.69 8.09 -13.46
CA VAL A 161 -5.07 9.44 -13.05
C VAL A 161 -6.59 9.51 -12.85
N ARG A 162 -7.37 9.26 -13.91
CA ARG A 162 -8.83 9.35 -13.89
C ARG A 162 -9.47 8.34 -12.93
N SER A 163 -8.87 7.16 -12.75
CA SER A 163 -9.36 6.20 -11.76
C SER A 163 -9.27 6.71 -10.32
N MET A 164 -8.24 7.48 -9.97
CA MET A 164 -8.11 8.04 -8.62
C MET A 164 -8.91 9.34 -8.46
N GLU A 165 -8.85 10.22 -9.47
CA GLU A 165 -9.49 11.55 -9.41
C GLU A 165 -11.02 11.48 -9.58
N GLU A 166 -11.56 10.53 -10.36
CA GLU A 166 -13.01 10.34 -10.57
C GLU A 166 -13.55 9.05 -9.94
N TRP A 167 -13.06 7.88 -10.35
CA TRP A 167 -13.75 6.61 -10.11
C TRP A 167 -13.83 6.21 -8.63
N VAL A 168 -12.78 6.44 -7.83
CA VAL A 168 -12.83 6.17 -6.38
C VAL A 168 -13.87 7.05 -5.68
N SER A 169 -14.01 8.32 -6.09
CA SER A 169 -15.02 9.23 -5.54
C SER A 169 -16.44 8.80 -5.94
N PHE A 170 -16.65 8.44 -7.22
CA PHE A 170 -17.91 7.92 -7.72
C PHE A 170 -18.35 6.62 -7.02
N ALA A 171 -17.43 5.66 -6.87
CA ALA A 171 -17.70 4.42 -6.16
C ALA A 171 -18.00 4.64 -4.67
N HIS A 172 -17.31 5.59 -4.01
CA HIS A 172 -17.65 6.02 -2.66
C HIS A 172 -19.09 6.56 -2.59
N SER A 173 -19.48 7.45 -3.51
CA SER A 173 -20.81 8.06 -3.54
C SER A 173 -21.96 7.07 -3.81
N ILE A 174 -21.71 5.94 -4.48
CA ILE A 174 -22.73 4.89 -4.70
C ILE A 174 -22.86 3.96 -3.48
N HIS A 175 -21.78 3.77 -2.72
CA HIS A 175 -21.71 2.77 -1.64
C HIS A 175 -21.59 3.38 -0.23
N ASP A 176 -21.83 4.68 -0.06
CA ASP A 176 -21.95 5.31 1.26
C ASP A 176 -23.39 5.18 1.79
N ASP A 177 -23.62 4.13 2.59
CA ASP A 177 -24.90 3.86 3.28
C ASP A 177 -25.39 5.02 4.19
N ARG A 178 -24.58 6.06 4.40
CA ARG A 178 -24.96 7.27 5.14
C ARG A 178 -25.89 8.19 4.35
N ALA A 179 -26.03 7.99 3.03
CA ALA A 179 -26.96 8.71 2.16
C ALA A 179 -28.43 8.30 2.37
N GLY A 180 -28.88 8.22 3.63
CA GLY A 180 -30.30 8.09 3.95
C GLY A 180 -31.11 9.26 3.36
N PRO A 181 -32.33 9.02 2.85
CA PRO A 181 -33.05 10.01 2.06
C PRO A 181 -33.31 11.28 2.89
N ALA A 182 -32.75 12.39 2.42
CA ALA A 182 -32.96 13.71 3.02
C ALA A 182 -34.46 14.04 2.97
N GLN A 183 -35.12 13.97 4.14
CA GLN A 183 -36.55 14.25 4.28
C GLN A 183 -36.83 15.70 3.89
N LEU A 184 -37.33 15.89 2.67
CA LEU A 184 -37.86 17.15 2.16
C LEU A 184 -39.04 17.56 3.05
N LYS A 185 -38.77 18.47 4.00
CA LYS A 185 -39.82 19.19 4.70
C LYS A 185 -40.45 20.20 3.74
N ASN A 186 -41.71 19.95 3.41
CA ASN A 186 -42.62 20.91 2.78
C ASN A 186 -42.84 22.12 3.69
#